data_AF-A0A8T5H473-F1
#
_entry.id   AF-A0A8T5H473-F1
#
_cell.length_a   1.000
_cell.length_b   1.000
_cell.length_c   1.000
_cell.angle_alpha   90.00
_cell.angle_beta   90.00
_cell.angle_gamma   90.00
#
_symmetry.space_group_name_H-M   'P 1'
#
loop_
_entity.id
_entity.type
_entity.pdbx_description
1 polymer ?
#
loop_
_entity_poly.entity_id
_entity_poly.type
_entity_poly.pdbx_seq_one_letter_code
_entity_poly.pdbx_strand_id
1 'polypeptide(L)' 'MKDTINKSSQQLQHDEDESAEEGFMKGYSEEETIEECAECGSALHEQKKVVKQFDGDAVQFCSADCAEDFAESI' A
#
# COMPACT_ATOMS: atom_id res chain seq x y z
N MET A 1 62.22 12.85 -21.69
CA MET A 1 61.48 11.56 -21.67
C MET A 1 61.45 11.12 -20.22
N LYS A 2 60.45 11.59 -19.48
CA LYS A 2 59.23 10.85 -19.13
C LYS A 2 59.49 9.72 -18.11
N ASP A 3 59.64 10.16 -16.86
CA ASP A 3 58.94 9.70 -15.65
C ASP A 3 58.93 8.19 -15.31
N THR A 4 59.74 7.86 -14.32
CA THR A 4 59.53 6.80 -13.32
C THR A 4 58.17 7.01 -12.63
N ILE A 5 57.40 5.95 -12.35
CA ILE A 5 56.69 5.71 -11.06
C ILE A 5 56.05 4.31 -11.10
N ASN A 6 56.61 3.43 -10.27
CA ASN A 6 56.01 2.22 -9.74
C ASN A 6 55.32 2.59 -8.41
N LYS A 7 54.00 2.38 -8.28
CA LYS A 7 53.22 2.48 -7.02
C LYS A 7 51.95 1.65 -7.25
N SER A 8 51.91 0.39 -6.83
CA SER A 8 51.41 -0.05 -5.52
C SER A 8 50.01 0.50 -5.23
N SER A 9 48.99 -0.15 -5.80
CA SER A 9 47.59 0.08 -5.46
C SER A 9 47.28 -0.65 -4.15
N GLN A 10 47.59 0.01 -3.03
CA GLN A 10 47.17 -0.41 -1.69
C GLN A 10 46.09 0.54 -1.19
N GLN A 11 45.01 -0.10 -0.72
CA GLN A 11 44.01 0.38 0.24
C GLN A 11 43.06 1.48 -0.20
N LEU A 12 41.86 1.01 -0.56
CA LEU A 12 40.59 1.72 -0.48
C LEU A 12 40.45 2.33 0.92
N GLN A 13 40.47 3.66 0.99
CA GLN A 13 40.09 4.41 2.17
C GLN A 13 38.59 4.22 2.39
N HIS A 14 38.26 3.66 3.55
CA HIS A 14 36.96 3.74 4.19
C HIS A 14 36.88 5.18 4.72
N ASP A 15 36.14 6.03 4.04
CA ASP A 15 35.78 7.37 4.53
C ASP A 15 34.27 7.36 4.71
N GLU A 16 33.88 7.57 5.96
CA GLU A 16 32.51 7.68 6.44
C GLU A 16 31.87 8.92 5.81
N ASP A 17 31.01 8.74 4.81
CA ASP A 17 30.04 9.77 4.40
C ASP A 17 28.66 9.38 4.94
N GLU A 18 28.55 9.60 6.24
CA GLU A 18 27.31 9.76 6.98
C GLU A 18 26.65 11.10 6.59
N SER A 19 26.09 11.19 5.38
CA SER A 19 25.28 12.36 5.04
C SER A 19 24.21 12.08 3.97
N ALA A 20 23.00 11.89 4.48
CA ALA A 20 21.84 12.65 4.03
C ALA A 20 21.23 12.36 2.64
N GLU A 21 21.16 11.10 2.20
CA GLU A 21 20.21 10.73 1.15
C GLU A 21 19.29 9.56 1.58
N GLU A 22 18.96 9.49 2.88
CA GLU A 22 17.80 8.73 3.41
C GLU A 22 16.45 9.44 3.10
N GLY A 23 16.37 10.05 1.91
CA GLY A 23 15.23 10.83 1.43
C GLY A 23 14.39 10.09 0.39
N PHE A 24 14.52 8.77 0.23
CA PHE A 24 13.59 7.97 -0.57
C PHE A 24 12.24 7.90 0.16
N MET A 25 11.50 9.00 -0.01
CA MET A 25 10.06 9.16 0.12
C MET A 25 9.37 7.94 0.72
N LYS A 26 9.02 8.01 2.01
CA LYS A 26 7.88 7.25 2.56
C LYS A 26 6.61 7.78 1.88
N GLY A 27 6.45 7.47 0.60
CA GLY A 27 5.25 7.78 -0.16
C GLY A 27 4.16 6.82 0.28
N TYR A 28 3.15 7.38 0.94
CA TYR A 28 1.83 6.79 1.18
C TYR A 28 1.82 5.55 2.11
N SER A 29 1.93 5.77 3.42
CA SER A 29 1.37 4.82 4.40
C SER A 29 0.13 5.42 5.06
N GLU A 30 -0.82 5.79 4.21
CA GLU A 30 -2.20 5.95 4.58
C GLU A 30 -2.97 5.16 3.52
N GLU A 31 -2.86 3.83 3.59
CA GLU A 31 -3.77 2.96 2.85
C GLU A 31 -5.14 3.14 3.50
N GLU A 32 -5.82 4.24 3.12
CA GLU A 32 -7.23 4.44 3.39
C GLU A 32 -7.93 3.22 2.82
N THR A 33 -8.33 2.33 3.70
CA THR A 33 -8.91 1.03 3.33
C THR A 33 -10.32 1.34 2.87
N ILE A 34 -10.47 1.58 1.57
CA ILE A 34 -11.76 1.83 0.96
C ILE A 34 -12.55 0.52 1.06
N GLU A 35 -13.61 0.53 1.85
CA GLU A 35 -14.50 -0.63 1.95
C GLU A 35 -15.26 -0.80 0.63
N GLU A 36 -15.46 -2.04 0.20
CA GLU A 36 -16.09 -2.37 -1.07
C GLU A 36 -17.41 -3.11 -0.85
N CYS A 37 -18.37 -2.90 -1.75
CA CYS A 37 -19.65 -3.62 -1.74
C CYS A 37 -19.43 -5.10 -1.99
N ALA A 38 -19.97 -5.97 -1.15
CA ALA A 38 -19.79 -7.41 -1.28
C ALA A 38 -20.51 -8.03 -2.49
N GLU A 39 -21.52 -7.35 -3.04
CA GLU A 39 -22.25 -7.80 -4.24
C GLU A 39 -21.56 -7.29 -5.52
N CYS A 40 -21.43 -5.97 -5.67
CA CYS A 40 -21.00 -5.36 -6.93
C CYS A 40 -19.54 -4.86 -6.95
N GLY A 41 -18.80 -4.93 -5.83
CA GLY A 41 -17.41 -4.47 -5.73
C GLY A 41 -17.22 -2.94 -5.79
N SER A 42 -18.30 -2.15 -5.76
CA SER A 42 -18.18 -0.69 -5.76
C SER A 42 -17.69 -0.15 -4.43
N ALA A 43 -16.87 0.92 -4.47
CA ALA A 43 -16.43 1.62 -3.27
C ALA A 43 -17.60 2.12 -2.43
N LEU A 44 -17.54 1.88 -1.12
CA LEU A 44 -18.55 2.27 -0.16
C LEU A 44 -18.24 3.66 0.41
N HIS A 45 -19.29 4.46 0.55
CA HIS A 45 -19.24 5.64 1.39
C HIS A 45 -19.72 5.29 2.80
N GLU A 46 -18.92 5.58 3.81
CA GLU A 46 -19.23 5.30 5.22
C GLU A 46 -20.62 5.78 5.66
N GLN A 47 -21.09 6.90 5.09
CA GLN A 47 -22.40 7.48 5.43
C GLN A 47 -23.60 6.81 4.73
N LYS A 48 -23.37 6.07 3.64
CA LYS A 48 -24.43 5.49 2.80
C LYS A 48 -24.40 3.98 2.71
N LYS A 49 -23.38 3.34 3.31
CA LYS A 49 -23.28 1.88 3.31
C LYS A 49 -24.40 1.24 4.12
N VAL A 50 -24.88 0.12 3.62
CA VAL A 50 -25.85 -0.76 4.28
C VAL A 50 -25.08 -1.94 4.84
N VAL A 51 -25.26 -2.26 6.12
CA VAL A 51 -24.62 -3.42 6.76
C VAL A 51 -25.70 -4.41 7.16
N LYS A 52 -25.58 -5.66 6.70
CA LYS A 52 -26.47 -6.76 7.05
C LYS A 52 -25.65 -7.95 7.56
N GLN A 53 -26.30 -8.83 8.32
CA GLN A 53 -25.67 -10.00 8.90
C GLN A 53 -26.05 -11.24 8.08
N PHE A 54 -25.06 -11.95 7.55
CA PHE A 54 -25.21 -13.17 6.74
C PHE A 54 -24.27 -14.24 7.29
N ASP A 55 -24.78 -15.43 7.57
CA ASP A 55 -24.00 -16.56 8.14
C ASP A 55 -23.19 -16.24 9.41
N GLY A 56 -23.59 -15.18 10.14
CA GLY A 56 -22.90 -14.69 11.33
C GLY A 56 -21.86 -13.59 11.08
N ASP A 57 -21.54 -13.32 9.81
CA ASP A 57 -20.62 -12.26 9.39
C ASP A 57 -21.37 -10.97 9.02
N ALA A 58 -20.76 -9.82 9.33
CA ALA A 58 -21.30 -8.52 8.94
C ALA A 58 -20.80 -8.15 7.55
N VAL A 59 -21.71 -8.12 6.59
CA VAL A 59 -21.43 -7.84 5.17
C VAL A 59 -21.94 -6.46 4.80
N GLN A 60 -21.19 -5.74 3.97
CA GLN A 60 -21.41 -4.33 3.65
C GLN A 60 -21.79 -4.14 2.18
N PHE A 61 -22.73 -3.23 1.92
CA PHE A 61 -23.31 -3.00 0.58
C PHE A 61 -23.47 -1.52 0.29
N CYS A 62 -23.41 -1.15 -1.00
CA CYS A 62 -23.58 0.23 -1.43
C CYS A 62 -25.05 0.68 -1.42
N SER A 63 -25.99 -0.27 -1.41
CA SER A 63 -27.43 -0.02 -1.42
C SER A 63 -28.22 -1.18 -0.80
N ALA A 64 -29.50 -0.96 -0.53
CA ALA A 64 -30.40 -2.01 -0.06
C ALA A 64 -30.64 -3.08 -1.13
N ASP A 65 -30.75 -2.67 -2.41
CA ASP A 65 -30.88 -3.56 -3.58
C ASP A 65 -29.74 -4.59 -3.62
N CYS A 66 -28.48 -4.14 -3.55
CA CYS A 66 -27.32 -5.03 -3.52
C CYS A 66 -27.35 -6.01 -2.34
N ALA A 67 -27.90 -5.58 -1.20
CA ALA A 67 -28.04 -6.42 -0.02
C ALA A 67 -29.24 -7.39 -0.09
N GLU A 68 -30.17 -7.21 -1.04
CA GLU A 68 -31.25 -8.13 -1.35
C GLU A 68 -30.79 -9.14 -2.41
N ASP A 69 -30.16 -8.66 -3.49
CA ASP A 69 -29.62 -9.51 -4.57
C ASP A 69 -28.55 -10.50 -4.05
N PHE A 70 -27.69 -10.03 -3.13
CA PHE A 70 -26.75 -10.90 -2.42
C PHE A 70 -27.46 -11.96 -1.56
N ALA A 71 -28.57 -11.60 -0.89
CA ALA A 71 -29.33 -12.53 -0.05
C ALA A 71 -30.03 -13.61 -0.88
N GLU A 72 -30.44 -13.29 -2.11
CA GLU A 72 -31.03 -14.26 -3.04
C GLU A 72 -29.98 -15.18 -3.69
N SER A 73 -28.71 -14.78 -3.65
CA SER A 73 -27.59 -15.50 -4.27
C SER A 73 -26.88 -16.51 -3.35
N ILE A 74 -27.24 -16.56 -2.05
CA ILE A 74 -26.62 -17.44 -1.03
C ILE A 74 -27.48 -18.64 -0.63
#